data_AF-A0A6B1DUD2-F1
#
_entry.id   AF-A0A6B1DUD2-F1
#
_cell.length_a   1.000
_cell.length_b   1.000
_cell.length_c   1.000
_cell.angle_alpha   90.00
_cell.angle_beta   90.00
_cell.angle_gamma   90.00
#
_symmetry.space_group_name_H-M   'P 1'
#
loop_
_entity.id
_entity.type
_entity.pdbx_description
1 polymer ?
#
loop_
_entity_poly.entity_id
_entity_poly.type
_entity_poly.pdbx_seq_one_letter_code
_entity_poly.pdbx_strand_id
1 'polypeptide(L)'
;MIRPPRVPTDPRYRRPRQGGVLLTRWAAGPTMAVRPRIGRSVCVRSNPSISYMPNIQSAVKRARQNPKRRSANRFYRAKARNAVSRARFLLAAGDADAAAEGVQAASSALDRAARAHAVHSNLADRTKSRLARQLQAVQSAD
;
A
#
# COMPACT_ATOMS: atom_id res chain seq x y z
N MET A 1 -19.00 33.11 -17.35
CA MET A 1 -18.66 31.67 -17.43
C MET A 1 -17.19 31.52 -17.02
N ILE A 2 -16.71 30.72 -16.07
CA ILE A 2 -17.25 30.06 -14.87
C ILE A 2 -16.20 30.39 -13.79
N ARG A 3 -16.61 31.02 -12.67
CA ARG A 3 -15.69 31.48 -11.61
C ARG A 3 -15.25 30.30 -10.72
N PRO A 4 -13.97 30.16 -10.36
CA PRO A 4 -13.56 29.20 -9.33
C PRO A 4 -14.16 29.58 -7.96
N PRO A 5 -14.48 28.61 -7.09
CA PRO A 5 -15.07 28.91 -5.79
C PRO A 5 -14.06 29.64 -4.89
N ARG A 6 -14.45 30.82 -4.39
CA ARG A 6 -13.67 31.54 -3.37
C ARG A 6 -13.77 30.77 -2.05
N VAL A 7 -12.64 30.23 -1.58
CA VAL A 7 -12.53 29.75 -0.20
C VAL A 7 -12.72 30.93 0.77
N PRO A 8 -13.46 30.79 1.88
CA PRO A 8 -13.62 31.85 2.86
C PRO A 8 -12.30 32.05 3.63
N THR A 9 -11.63 33.18 3.43
CA THR A 9 -10.57 33.65 4.33
C THR A 9 -11.22 34.40 5.49
N ASP A 10 -11.85 33.66 6.39
CA ASP A 10 -12.44 34.23 7.61
C ASP A 10 -11.36 34.31 8.72
N PRO A 11 -11.00 35.50 9.22
CA PRO A 11 -10.02 35.66 10.30
C PRO A 11 -10.51 35.12 11.66
N ARG A 12 -11.75 34.64 11.76
CA ARG A 12 -12.31 34.08 13.01
C ARG A 12 -11.98 32.60 13.24
N TYR A 13 -11.38 31.89 12.28
CA TYR A 13 -10.96 30.50 12.47
C TYR A 13 -9.57 30.39 13.14
N ARG A 14 -9.47 30.82 14.42
CA ARG A 14 -8.39 30.35 15.30
C ARG A 14 -8.70 28.90 15.67
N ARG A 15 -7.91 27.94 15.19
CA ARG A 15 -7.93 26.57 15.73
C ARG A 15 -7.71 26.65 17.25
N PRO A 16 -8.62 26.16 18.11
CA PRO A 16 -8.34 26.12 19.54
C PRO A 16 -7.21 25.11 19.79
N ARG A 17 -6.13 25.61 20.39
CA ARG A 17 -5.10 24.81 21.04
C ARG A 17 -5.74 23.99 22.16
N GLN A 18 -5.28 22.76 22.32
CA GLN A 18 -5.73 21.81 23.32
C GLN A 18 -5.80 22.41 24.73
N GLY A 19 -6.93 22.18 25.41
CA GLY A 19 -7.09 22.45 26.84
C GLY A 19 -8.55 22.44 27.26
N GLY A 20 -8.89 21.66 28.29
CA GLY A 20 -10.13 21.86 29.06
C GLY A 20 -11.04 20.65 29.14
N VAL A 21 -10.82 19.87 30.19
CA VAL A 21 -11.68 18.81 30.72
C VAL A 21 -13.05 19.39 31.07
N LEU A 22 -14.16 18.79 30.59
CA LEU A 22 -15.42 18.86 31.31
C LEU A 22 -16.15 17.52 31.30
N LEU A 23 -16.26 17.04 32.51
CA LEU A 23 -16.92 15.87 33.03
C LEU A 23 -18.45 16.06 32.95
N THR A 24 -19.16 15.14 32.28
CA THR A 24 -20.56 14.83 32.61
C THR A 24 -20.67 13.30 32.63
N ARG A 25 -20.32 12.70 33.77
CA ARG A 25 -21.28 12.21 34.78
C ARG A 25 -22.38 11.36 34.14
N TRP A 26 -22.08 10.09 33.91
CA TRP A 26 -23.12 9.06 33.84
C TRP A 26 -23.25 8.41 35.22
N ALA A 27 -24.48 8.43 35.72
CA ALA A 27 -24.86 7.97 37.04
C ALA A 27 -24.74 6.44 37.18
N ALA A 28 -24.36 6.04 38.38
CA ALA A 28 -24.29 4.65 38.82
C ALA A 28 -25.68 4.07 39.11
N GLY A 29 -25.81 2.76 38.88
CA GLY A 29 -26.74 1.86 39.56
C GLY A 29 -27.10 0.60 38.74
N PRO A 30 -27.41 -0.55 39.35
CA PRO A 30 -26.91 -1.12 40.61
C PRO A 30 -26.28 -2.51 40.43
N THR A 31 -25.42 -2.85 41.38
CA THR A 31 -24.90 -4.18 41.65
C THR A 31 -25.99 -5.11 42.19
N MET A 32 -26.17 -6.30 41.62
CA MET A 32 -26.51 -7.50 42.40
C MET A 32 -26.11 -8.81 41.70
N ALA A 33 -25.16 -9.48 42.35
CA ALA A 33 -25.10 -10.91 42.66
C ALA A 33 -25.31 -11.96 41.54
N VAL A 34 -24.16 -12.42 41.02
CA VAL A 34 -23.67 -13.82 41.00
C VAL A 34 -24.72 -14.96 41.07
N ARG A 35 -24.66 -15.84 40.06
CA ARG A 35 -24.82 -17.29 40.28
C ARG A 35 -23.52 -17.99 39.86
N PRO A 36 -22.84 -18.74 40.75
CA PRO A 36 -21.85 -19.70 40.32
C PRO A 36 -22.56 -21.04 40.13
N ARG A 37 -22.23 -21.79 39.07
CA ARG A 37 -22.09 -23.25 39.20
C ARG A 37 -21.43 -23.83 37.96
N ILE A 38 -20.23 -24.33 38.22
CA ILE A 38 -19.74 -25.64 37.77
C ILE A 38 -19.43 -25.73 36.28
N GLY A 39 -18.13 -25.67 36.00
CA GLY A 39 -17.49 -26.82 35.37
C GLY A 39 -17.99 -27.16 33.98
N ARG A 40 -17.65 -26.31 33.02
CA ARG A 40 -17.06 -26.87 31.82
C ARG A 40 -15.71 -26.23 31.68
N SER A 41 -14.66 -27.00 31.96
CA SER A 41 -13.39 -26.80 31.29
C SER A 41 -13.69 -26.91 29.79
N VAL A 42 -14.13 -25.81 29.18
CA VAL A 42 -13.85 -25.60 27.77
C VAL A 42 -12.34 -25.47 27.79
N CYS A 43 -11.67 -26.61 27.66
CA CYS A 43 -10.41 -26.62 26.96
C CYS A 43 -10.72 -25.86 25.68
N VAL A 44 -10.38 -24.56 25.67
CA VAL A 44 -10.20 -23.80 24.44
C VAL A 44 -9.01 -24.49 23.81
N ARG A 45 -9.30 -25.65 23.21
CA ARG A 45 -8.49 -26.22 22.15
C ARG A 45 -8.57 -25.11 21.12
N SER A 46 -7.57 -24.25 21.15
CA SER A 46 -7.35 -23.18 20.20
C SER A 46 -7.18 -23.88 18.86
N ASN A 47 -8.30 -24.19 18.22
CA ASN A 47 -8.29 -24.90 16.96
C ASN A 47 -7.90 -23.86 15.90
N PRO A 48 -6.71 -23.93 15.30
CA PRO A 48 -6.24 -22.91 14.37
C PRO A 48 -6.94 -22.99 13.00
N SER A 49 -7.96 -23.84 12.88
CA SER A 49 -8.82 -23.98 11.71
C SER A 49 -10.03 -23.03 11.76
N ILE A 50 -9.84 -21.76 12.10
CA ILE A 50 -10.85 -20.74 11.75
C ILE A 50 -10.80 -20.61 10.24
N SER A 51 -11.58 -21.48 9.59
CA SER A 51 -11.98 -21.36 8.22
C SER A 51 -12.47 -19.94 8.05
N TYR A 52 -11.74 -19.16 7.25
CA TYR A 52 -12.21 -17.90 6.69
C TYR A 52 -13.51 -18.23 5.95
N MET A 53 -14.65 -18.16 6.65
CA MET A 53 -15.98 -18.44 6.12
C MET A 53 -16.66 -17.12 5.82
N PRO A 54 -16.40 -16.51 4.65
CA PRO A 54 -17.20 -15.40 4.17
C PRO A 54 -18.64 -15.88 4.04
N ASN A 55 -19.55 -15.25 4.79
CA ASN A 55 -20.98 -15.57 4.78
C ASN A 55 -21.65 -15.18 3.45
N ILE A 56 -21.10 -14.17 2.77
CA ILE A 56 -21.64 -13.64 1.51
C ILE A 56 -20.97 -14.33 0.32
N GLN A 57 -21.77 -14.78 -0.66
CA GLN A 57 -21.29 -15.48 -1.86
C GLN A 57 -20.23 -14.69 -2.65
N SER A 58 -20.38 -13.36 -2.74
CA SER A 58 -19.39 -12.48 -3.37
C SER A 58 -18.04 -12.51 -2.65
N ALA A 59 -18.04 -12.61 -1.32
CA ALA A 59 -16.83 -12.68 -0.51
C ALA A 59 -16.14 -14.05 -0.62
N VAL A 60 -16.88 -15.17 -0.70
CA VAL A 60 -16.32 -16.50 -1.02
C VAL A 60 -15.56 -16.46 -2.36
N LYS A 61 -16.16 -15.84 -3.38
CA LYS A 61 -15.52 -15.68 -4.69
C LYS A 61 -14.24 -14.84 -4.61
N ARG A 62 -14.26 -13.72 -3.89
CA ARG A 62 -13.05 -12.88 -3.70
C ARG A 62 -11.96 -13.63 -2.94
N ALA A 63 -12.31 -14.41 -1.92
CA ALA A 63 -11.38 -15.26 -1.17
C ALA A 63 -10.59 -16.22 -2.07
N ARG A 64 -11.26 -16.81 -3.08
CA ARG A 64 -10.66 -17.73 -4.05
C ARG A 64 -9.82 -17.00 -5.11
N GLN A 65 -10.24 -15.82 -5.54
CA GLN A 65 -9.57 -15.05 -6.62
C GLN A 65 -8.33 -14.29 -6.14
N ASN A 66 -8.40 -13.69 -4.95
CA ASN A 66 -7.34 -12.86 -4.38
C ASN A 66 -5.98 -13.55 -4.28
N PRO A 67 -5.84 -14.81 -3.78
CA PRO A 67 -4.54 -15.47 -3.69
C PRO A 67 -3.91 -15.71 -5.07
N LYS A 68 -4.70 -16.11 -6.06
CA LYS A 68 -4.24 -16.32 -7.45
C LYS A 68 -3.74 -15.01 -8.08
N ARG A 69 -4.49 -13.93 -7.90
CA ARG A 69 -4.08 -12.59 -8.36
C ARG A 69 -2.86 -12.07 -7.61
N ARG A 70 -2.78 -12.35 -6.30
CA ARG A 70 -1.65 -11.94 -5.44
C ARG A 70 -0.35 -12.62 -5.86
N SER A 71 -0.36 -13.93 -6.14
CA SER A 71 0.84 -14.65 -6.58
C SER A 71 1.35 -14.12 -7.93
N ALA A 72 0.46 -13.97 -8.91
CA ALA A 72 0.80 -13.40 -10.22
C ALA A 72 1.35 -11.96 -10.09
N ASN A 73 0.66 -11.09 -9.36
CA ASN A 73 1.10 -9.69 -9.19
C ASN A 73 2.41 -9.60 -8.41
N ARG A 74 2.65 -10.49 -7.44
CA ARG A 74 3.91 -10.55 -6.70
C ARG A 74 5.08 -10.84 -7.64
N PHE A 75 4.93 -11.78 -8.57
CA PHE A 75 5.98 -12.10 -9.55
C PHE A 75 6.34 -10.90 -10.42
N TYR A 76 5.35 -10.27 -11.07
CA TYR A 76 5.59 -9.11 -11.95
C TYR A 76 6.20 -7.93 -11.18
N ARG A 77 5.71 -7.64 -9.97
CA ARG A 77 6.26 -6.57 -9.13
C ARG A 77 7.68 -6.86 -8.69
N ALA A 78 7.99 -8.09 -8.30
CA ALA A 78 9.35 -8.48 -7.89
C ALA A 78 10.32 -8.35 -9.07
N LYS A 79 9.95 -8.85 -10.25
CA LYS A 79 10.78 -8.74 -11.45
C LYS A 79 11.07 -7.29 -11.82
N ALA A 80 10.04 -6.43 -11.83
CA ALA A 80 10.21 -5.00 -12.12
C ALA A 80 11.09 -4.30 -11.07
N ARG A 81 10.85 -4.56 -9.77
CA ARG A 81 11.67 -4.01 -8.68
C ARG A 81 13.13 -4.40 -8.80
N ASN A 82 13.42 -5.67 -9.04
CA ASN A 82 14.78 -6.17 -9.14
C ASN A 82 15.51 -5.56 -10.36
N ALA A 83 14.83 -5.42 -11.49
CA ALA A 83 15.41 -4.78 -12.67
C ALA A 83 15.73 -3.30 -12.42
N VAL A 84 14.83 -2.56 -11.76
CA VAL A 84 15.07 -1.17 -11.38
C VAL A 84 16.22 -1.05 -10.38
N SER A 85 16.31 -1.93 -9.38
CA SER A 85 17.43 -1.94 -8.44
C SER A 85 18.77 -2.21 -9.13
N ARG A 86 18.81 -3.15 -10.09
CA ARG A 86 20.00 -3.43 -10.90
C ARG A 86 20.42 -2.24 -11.75
N ALA A 87 19.47 -1.59 -12.44
CA ALA A 87 19.77 -0.39 -13.22
C ALA A 87 20.37 0.73 -12.35
N ARG A 88 19.84 0.94 -11.14
CA ARG A 88 20.40 1.92 -10.20
C ARG A 88 21.80 1.58 -9.70
N PHE A 89 22.10 0.30 -9.52
CA PHE A 89 23.43 -0.14 -9.14
C PHE A 89 24.44 0.13 -10.25
N LEU A 90 24.11 -0.20 -11.50
CA LEU A 90 24.97 0.06 -12.67
C LEU A 90 25.18 1.56 -12.91
N LEU A 91 24.12 2.35 -12.76
CA LEU A 91 24.21 3.82 -12.78
C LEU A 91 25.12 4.40 -11.71
N ALA A 92 25.20 3.75 -10.54
CA ALA A 92 26.09 4.17 -9.46
C ALA A 92 27.54 3.70 -9.66
N ALA A 93 27.75 2.61 -10.42
CA ALA A 93 29.08 2.10 -10.73
C ALA A 93 29.81 2.96 -11.78
N GLY A 94 29.07 3.71 -12.61
CA GLY A 94 29.65 4.65 -13.59
C GLY A 94 29.94 4.04 -14.97
N ASP A 95 29.63 2.77 -15.19
CA ASP A 95 29.80 2.12 -16.50
C ASP A 95 28.68 2.53 -17.46
N ALA A 96 28.96 3.46 -18.39
CA ALA A 96 27.95 4.05 -19.28
C ALA A 96 27.23 3.01 -20.16
N ASP A 97 27.96 2.06 -20.74
CA ASP A 97 27.39 1.02 -21.61
C ASP A 97 26.51 0.03 -20.83
N ALA A 98 27.02 -0.48 -19.72
CA ALA A 98 26.28 -1.40 -18.86
C ALA A 98 25.03 -0.73 -18.24
N ALA A 99 25.12 0.56 -17.89
CA ALA A 99 23.99 1.33 -17.39
C ALA A 99 22.89 1.48 -18.45
N ALA A 100 23.25 1.74 -19.71
CA ALA A 100 22.28 1.84 -20.81
C ALA A 100 21.51 0.52 -21.00
N GLU A 101 22.22 -0.61 -21.05
CA GLU A 101 21.60 -1.94 -21.14
C GLU A 101 20.69 -2.24 -19.94
N GLY A 102 21.16 -1.91 -18.74
CA GLY A 102 20.41 -2.10 -17.50
C GLY A 102 19.08 -1.33 -17.49
N VAL A 103 19.08 -0.09 -17.99
CA VAL A 103 17.86 0.73 -18.08
C VAL A 103 16.92 0.25 -19.17
N GLN A 104 17.42 -0.26 -20.29
CA GLN A 104 16.57 -0.88 -21.31
C GLN A 104 15.87 -2.13 -20.76
N ALA A 105 16.61 -2.99 -20.06
CA ALA A 105 16.07 -4.16 -19.40
C ALA A 105 15.02 -3.79 -18.33
N ALA A 106 15.26 -2.74 -17.55
CA ALA A 106 14.32 -2.22 -16.56
C ALA A 106 13.04 -1.67 -17.22
N SER A 107 13.16 -0.95 -18.34
CA SER A 107 12.03 -0.39 -19.09
C SER A 107 11.13 -1.50 -19.63
N SER A 108 11.71 -2.54 -20.23
CA SER A 108 10.97 -3.71 -20.72
C SER A 108 10.24 -4.46 -19.59
N ALA A 109 10.89 -4.62 -18.42
CA ALA A 109 10.27 -5.26 -17.26
C ALA A 109 9.10 -4.45 -16.68
N LEU A 110 9.22 -3.11 -16.65
CA LEU A 110 8.15 -2.21 -16.19
C LEU A 110 6.93 -2.27 -17.11
N ASP A 111 7.13 -2.30 -18.43
CA ASP A 111 6.03 -2.39 -19.40
C ASP A 111 5.29 -3.71 -19.35
N ARG A 112 6.01 -4.82 -19.16
CA ARG A 112 5.39 -6.13 -18.94
C ARG A 112 4.55 -6.12 -17.66
N ALA A 113 5.02 -5.48 -16.59
CA ALA A 113 4.26 -5.34 -15.35
C ALA A 113 3.03 -4.41 -15.50
N ALA A 114 3.12 -3.39 -16.37
CA ALA A 114 2.01 -2.50 -16.68
C ALA A 114 0.92 -3.21 -17.50
N ARG A 115 1.31 -3.97 -18.54
CA ARG A 115 0.40 -4.81 -19.33
C ARG A 115 -0.30 -5.87 -18.47
N ALA A 116 0.39 -6.42 -17.48
CA ALA A 116 -0.19 -7.36 -16.51
C ALA A 116 -1.06 -6.67 -15.43
N HIS A 117 -1.25 -5.35 -15.48
CA HIS A 117 -1.95 -4.53 -14.48
C HIS A 117 -1.40 -4.69 -13.04
N ALA A 118 -0.17 -5.17 -12.89
CA ALA A 118 0.48 -5.30 -11.59
C ALA A 118 1.00 -3.94 -11.09
N VAL A 119 1.32 -3.05 -12.03
CA VAL A 119 1.79 -1.66 -11.88
C VAL A 119 0.94 -0.77 -12.80
N HIS A 120 0.57 0.43 -12.37
CA HIS A 120 -0.16 1.38 -13.22
C HIS A 120 0.77 1.98 -14.29
N SER A 121 0.26 2.29 -15.49
CA SER A 121 1.01 2.91 -16.60
C SER A 121 1.78 4.15 -16.13
N ASN A 122 1.09 5.13 -15.53
CA ASN A 122 1.72 6.33 -14.97
C ASN A 122 2.82 6.04 -13.93
N LEU A 123 2.78 4.92 -13.20
CA LEU A 123 3.89 4.54 -12.30
C LEU A 123 5.08 4.01 -13.10
N ALA A 124 4.84 3.20 -14.14
CA ALA A 124 5.88 2.76 -15.06
C ALA A 124 6.52 3.96 -15.77
N ASP A 125 5.74 4.88 -16.33
CA ASP A 125 6.22 6.05 -17.07
C ASP A 125 7.04 6.99 -16.19
N ARG A 126 6.57 7.27 -14.95
CA ARG A 126 7.34 8.04 -13.97
C ARG A 126 8.67 7.38 -13.63
N THR A 127 8.70 6.05 -13.53
CA THR A 127 9.93 5.32 -13.19
C THR A 127 10.91 5.32 -14.35
N LYS A 128 10.43 5.11 -15.58
CA LYS A 128 11.25 5.22 -16.81
C LYS A 128 11.84 6.62 -16.96
N SER A 129 11.02 7.65 -16.82
CA SER A 129 11.46 9.04 -16.92
C SER A 129 12.56 9.37 -15.91
N ARG A 130 12.46 8.88 -14.68
CA ARG A 130 13.51 9.06 -13.65
C ARG A 130 14.82 8.36 -14.03
N LEU A 131 14.76 7.11 -14.51
CA LEU A 131 15.96 6.38 -14.93
C LEU A 131 16.62 7.04 -16.14
N ALA A 132 15.85 7.51 -17.12
CA ALA A 132 16.35 8.22 -18.28
C ALA A 132 17.08 9.53 -17.88
N ARG A 133 16.52 10.30 -16.94
CA ARG A 133 17.18 11.50 -16.40
C ARG A 133 18.50 11.18 -15.70
N GLN A 134 18.57 10.06 -14.98
CA GLN A 134 19.80 9.61 -14.32
C GLN A 134 20.87 9.22 -15.33
N LEU A 135 20.51 8.47 -16.38
CA LEU A 135 21.45 8.16 -17.48
C LEU A 135 21.96 9.42 -18.16
N GLN A 136 21.05 10.34 -18.50
CA GLN A 136 21.43 11.58 -19.17
C GLN A 136 22.40 12.40 -18.32
N ALA A 137 22.19 12.45 -17.00
CA ALA A 137 23.06 13.17 -16.09
C ALA A 137 24.47 12.56 -16.03
N VAL A 138 24.60 11.24 -16.09
CA VAL A 138 25.90 10.55 -16.18
C VAL A 138 26.56 10.85 -17.53
N GLN A 139 25.83 10.70 -18.63
CA GLN A 139 26.36 10.96 -19.99
C GLN A 139 26.75 12.41 -20.25
N SER A 140 26.13 13.38 -19.57
CA SER A 140 26.48 14.80 -19.73
C SER A 140 27.65 15.25 -18.87
N ALA A 141 28.08 14.42 -17.92
CA ALA A 141 29.20 14.72 -17.03
C ALA A 141 30.56 14.26 -17.62
N ASP A 142 30.51 13.37 -18.61
CA ASP A 142 31.65 12.94 -19.44
C ASP A 142 31.82 13.86 -20.67
#